data_AF-A0A7V5UQH7-F1
#
_entry.id   AF-A0A7V5UQH7-F1
#
_cell.length_a   1.000
_cell.length_b   1.000
_cell.length_c   1.000
_cell.angle_alpha   90.00
_cell.angle_beta   90.00
_cell.angle_gamma   90.00
#
_symmetry.space_group_name_H-M   'P 1'
#
loop_
_entity.id
_entity.type
_entity.pdbx_description
1 polymer ?
#
loop_
_entity_poly.entity_id
_entity_poly.type
_entity_poly.pdbx_seq_one_letter_code
_entity_poly.pdbx_strand_id
1 'polypeptide(L)'
;MSNSANLARIDAMAERDTTEYGIIESAVMETARGRWFLREYARKNRQADTILILKAIEKLATRTQDLGHSIDTEHIRRELADMAQAIASTRNEIGSIRADIEQEIQPTTASCELDSIVSATEKATSEILEAAEQVQETAWTMREQDIDEQACEKLDALATDIYTACSFQDLTGQRTDKVIKVLHYLEERINKMAQIWGAQSWHEGQIIS
;
A
#
# COMPACT_ATOMS: atom_id res chain seq x y z
N MET A 1 -22.86 52.91 11.89
CA MET A 1 -22.25 54.09 12.56
C MET A 1 -21.46 53.73 13.82
N SER A 2 -21.78 52.65 14.54
CA SER A 2 -21.09 52.26 15.79
C SER A 2 -19.66 51.70 15.64
N ASN A 3 -19.26 51.19 14.47
CA ASN A 3 -17.93 50.60 14.27
C ASN A 3 -16.81 51.64 14.06
N SER A 4 -17.14 52.78 13.42
CA SER A 4 -16.19 53.86 13.13
C SER A 4 -15.82 54.67 14.37
N ALA A 5 -16.77 54.87 15.30
CA ALA A 5 -16.51 55.51 16.59
C ALA A 5 -15.65 54.63 17.51
N ASN A 6 -15.70 53.30 17.36
CA ASN A 6 -14.91 52.38 18.17
C ASN A 6 -13.47 52.28 17.67
N LEU A 7 -13.25 52.26 16.34
CA LEU A 7 -11.90 52.37 15.75
C LEU A 7 -11.21 53.69 16.14
N ALA A 8 -11.89 54.83 15.97
CA ALA A 8 -11.31 56.14 16.32
C ALA A 8 -10.94 56.27 17.81
N ARG A 9 -11.64 55.55 18.70
CA ARG A 9 -11.36 55.52 20.14
C ARG A 9 -10.18 54.61 20.49
N ILE A 10 -10.03 53.49 19.76
CA ILE A 10 -8.89 52.57 19.90
C ILE A 10 -7.60 53.26 19.41
N ASP A 11 -7.66 53.94 18.26
CA ASP A 11 -6.52 54.66 17.68
C ASP A 11 -6.06 55.81 18.61
N ALA A 12 -7.01 56.59 19.14
CA ALA A 12 -6.69 57.68 20.09
C ALA A 12 -6.12 57.20 21.44
N MET A 13 -6.49 55.99 21.90
CA MET A 13 -5.89 55.38 23.10
C MET A 13 -4.47 54.87 22.83
N ALA A 14 -4.24 54.21 21.69
CA ALA A 14 -2.91 53.73 21.31
C ALA A 14 -1.90 54.88 21.10
N GLU A 15 -2.37 56.02 20.57
CA GLU A 15 -1.54 57.20 20.35
C GLU A 15 -1.18 57.91 21.67
N ARG A 16 -2.09 57.90 22.66
CA ARG A 16 -1.79 58.33 24.03
C ARG A 16 -0.76 57.44 24.71
N ASP A 17 -0.95 56.12 24.65
CA ASP A 17 -0.03 55.16 25.26
C ASP A 17 1.37 55.27 24.66
N THR A 18 1.48 55.50 23.35
CA THR A 18 2.77 55.71 22.67
C THR A 18 3.44 57.02 23.09
N THR A 19 2.65 58.09 23.24
CA THR A 19 3.16 59.42 23.66
C THR A 19 3.60 59.41 25.12
N GLU A 20 2.83 58.79 26.01
CA GLU A 20 3.15 58.65 27.44
C GLU A 20 4.37 57.75 27.65
N TYR A 21 4.48 56.67 26.87
CA TYR A 21 5.67 55.83 26.84
C TYR A 21 6.93 56.63 26.49
N GLY A 22 6.88 57.47 25.46
CA GLY A 22 8.03 58.29 25.04
C GLY A 22 8.48 59.30 26.10
N ILE A 23 7.54 59.89 26.85
CA ILE A 23 7.84 60.80 27.96
C ILE A 23 8.56 60.05 29.09
N ILE A 24 8.05 58.88 29.47
CA ILE A 24 8.64 58.05 30.53
C ILE A 24 10.01 57.51 30.08
N GLU A 25 10.14 57.08 28.83
CA GLU A 25 11.41 56.62 28.26
C GLU A 25 12.47 57.73 28.31
N SER A 26 12.12 58.95 27.90
CA SER A 26 13.02 60.10 27.97
C SER A 26 13.49 60.37 29.39
N ALA A 27 12.57 60.39 30.36
CA ALA A 27 12.91 60.61 31.77
C ALA A 27 13.82 59.50 32.35
N VAL A 28 13.59 58.24 31.97
CA VAL A 28 14.43 57.11 32.39
C VAL A 28 15.82 57.20 31.75
N MET A 29 15.92 57.66 30.50
CA MET A 29 17.17 57.79 29.75
C MET A 29 18.09 58.92 30.26
N GLU A 30 17.59 59.89 31.04
CA GLU A 30 18.41 60.94 31.64
C GLU A 30 19.43 60.39 32.66
N THR A 31 19.05 59.35 33.40
CA THR A 31 19.89 58.77 34.45
C THR A 31 20.74 57.60 33.95
N ALA A 32 21.96 57.47 34.48
CA ALA A 32 22.84 56.33 34.14
C ALA A 32 22.20 54.97 34.51
N ARG A 33 21.43 54.93 35.60
CA ARG A 33 20.74 53.73 36.07
C ARG A 33 19.55 53.35 35.19
N GLY A 34 18.79 54.33 34.70
CA GLY A 34 17.68 54.08 33.78
C GLY A 34 18.13 53.61 32.39
N ARG A 35 19.22 54.18 31.83
CA ARG A 35 19.83 53.66 30.59
C ARG A 35 20.29 52.21 30.72
N TRP A 36 20.89 51.84 31.85
CA TRP A 36 21.29 50.45 32.12
C TRP A 36 20.07 49.53 32.23
N PHE A 37 19.03 49.95 32.95
CA PHE A 37 17.80 49.18 33.10
C PHE A 37 17.12 48.93 31.75
N LEU A 38 16.97 49.95 30.90
CA LEU A 38 16.37 49.80 29.57
C LEU A 38 17.19 48.87 28.67
N ARG A 39 18.53 48.96 28.72
CA ARG A 39 19.41 48.06 27.97
C ARG A 39 19.23 46.61 28.42
N GLU A 40 19.18 46.38 29.73
CA GLU A 40 19.04 45.04 30.30
C GLU A 40 17.62 44.48 30.12
N TYR A 41 16.60 45.33 30.21
CA TYR A 41 15.20 45.01 29.92
C TYR A 41 15.02 44.63 28.45
N ALA A 42 15.52 45.43 27.51
CA ALA A 42 15.47 45.12 26.09
C ALA A 42 16.25 43.84 25.74
N ARG A 43 17.37 43.58 26.42
CA ARG A 43 18.13 42.33 26.26
C ARG A 43 17.32 41.12 26.73
N LYS A 44 16.68 41.19 27.89
CA LYS A 44 15.85 40.11 28.44
C LYS A 44 14.56 39.90 27.63
N ASN A 45 13.92 40.97 27.19
CA ASN A 45 12.69 40.88 26.40
C ASN A 45 12.95 40.27 25.02
N ARG A 46 14.03 40.68 24.32
CA ARG A 46 14.42 40.05 23.04
C ARG A 46 14.67 38.55 23.19
N GLN A 47 15.29 38.12 24.30
CA GLN A 47 15.50 36.71 24.58
C GLN A 47 14.15 35.97 24.81
N ALA A 48 13.23 36.57 25.56
CA ALA A 48 11.90 36.01 25.79
C ALA A 48 11.06 35.91 24.50
N ASP A 49 11.07 36.97 23.68
CA ASP A 49 10.35 37.02 22.40
C ASP A 49 10.91 35.99 21.41
N THR A 50 12.25 35.84 21.36
CA THR A 50 12.90 34.81 20.53
C THR A 50 12.48 33.41 20.98
N ILE A 51 12.41 33.15 22.29
CA ILE A 51 11.97 31.85 22.82
C ILE A 51 10.50 31.58 22.47
N LEU A 52 9.62 32.59 22.55
CA LEU A 52 8.22 32.45 22.17
C LEU A 52 8.05 32.14 20.68
N ILE A 53 8.80 32.83 19.82
CA ILE A 53 8.79 32.60 18.36
C ILE A 53 9.31 31.19 18.05
N LEU A 54 10.42 30.77 18.66
CA LEU A 54 10.97 29.42 18.47
C LEU A 54 9.97 28.34 18.90
N LYS A 55 9.29 28.51 20.04
CA LYS A 55 8.22 27.60 20.49
C LYS A 55 7.03 27.58 19.53
N ALA A 56 6.67 28.72 18.95
CA ALA A 56 5.58 28.80 17.98
C ALA A 56 5.95 28.12 16.66
N ILE A 57 7.20 28.29 16.19
CA ILE A 57 7.74 27.61 15.01
C ILE A 57 7.80 26.10 15.24
N GLU A 58 8.28 25.65 16.41
CA GLU A 58 8.32 24.24 16.78
C GLU A 58 6.92 23.62 16.76
N LYS A 59 5.94 24.27 17.40
CA LYS A 59 4.54 23.81 17.41
C LYS A 59 3.92 23.76 16.01
N LEU A 60 4.26 24.72 15.15
CA LEU A 60 3.77 24.75 13.77
C LEU A 60 4.42 23.65 12.93
N ALA A 61 5.73 23.45 13.09
CA ALA A 61 6.47 22.37 12.43
C ALA A 61 5.90 20.99 12.79
N THR A 62 5.64 20.72 14.08
CA THR A 62 5.00 19.46 14.53
C THR A 62 3.63 19.28 13.87
N ARG A 63 2.77 20.31 13.91
CA ARG A 63 1.45 20.24 13.28
C ARG A 63 1.51 19.97 11.77
N THR A 64 2.42 20.63 11.06
CA THR A 64 2.58 20.41 9.61
C THR A 64 3.13 19.03 9.28
N GLN A 65 4.01 18.47 10.12
CA GLN A 65 4.52 17.11 9.96
C GLN A 65 3.41 16.07 10.20
N ASP A 66 2.58 16.27 11.22
CA ASP A 66 1.45 15.38 11.56
C ASP A 66 0.35 15.39 10.47
N LEU A 67 0.05 16.57 9.91
CA LEU A 67 -0.93 16.73 8.82
C LEU A 67 -0.45 16.08 7.51
N GLY A 68 0.83 16.19 7.19
CA GLY A 68 1.41 15.60 5.98
C GLY A 68 1.48 14.07 6.01
N HIS A 69 1.76 13.47 7.17
CA HIS A 69 1.86 12.02 7.31
C HIS A 69 0.49 11.33 7.43
N SER A 70 -0.49 11.95 8.09
CA SER A 70 -1.78 11.30 8.38
C SER A 70 -2.67 11.14 7.14
N ILE A 71 -2.74 12.14 6.27
CA ILE A 71 -3.60 12.11 5.08
C ILE A 71 -3.07 11.12 4.03
N ASP A 72 -1.75 11.10 3.82
CA ASP A 72 -1.13 10.21 2.84
C ASP A 72 -1.15 8.75 3.32
N THR A 73 -0.89 8.51 4.61
CA THR A 73 -0.91 7.16 5.18
C THR A 73 -2.31 6.55 5.20
N GLU A 74 -3.35 7.33 5.56
CA GLU A 74 -4.72 6.82 5.59
C GLU A 74 -5.28 6.53 4.20
N HIS A 75 -4.92 7.35 3.21
CA HIS A 75 -5.28 7.09 1.81
C HIS A 75 -4.60 5.82 1.28
N ILE A 76 -3.28 5.69 1.46
CA ILE A 76 -2.52 4.50 1.06
C ILE A 76 -3.05 3.25 1.79
N ARG A 77 -3.43 3.38 3.06
CA ARG A 77 -4.04 2.28 3.84
C ARG A 77 -5.36 1.82 3.22
N ARG A 78 -6.21 2.76 2.79
CA ARG A 78 -7.49 2.43 2.13
C ARG A 78 -7.26 1.75 0.78
N GLU A 79 -6.37 2.28 -0.06
CA GLU A 79 -6.03 1.68 -1.35
C GLU A 79 -5.48 0.25 -1.20
N LEU A 80 -4.61 0.01 -0.21
CA LEU A 80 -4.09 -1.34 0.06
C LEU A 80 -5.15 -2.29 0.60
N ALA A 81 -6.10 -1.80 1.40
CA ALA A 81 -7.23 -2.59 1.86
C ALA A 81 -8.16 -2.97 0.70
N ASP A 82 -8.42 -2.03 -0.22
CA ASP A 82 -9.22 -2.26 -1.41
C ASP A 82 -8.52 -3.25 -2.35
N MET A 83 -7.19 -3.14 -2.53
CA MET A 83 -6.38 -4.11 -3.27
C MET A 83 -6.42 -5.51 -2.64
N ALA A 84 -6.27 -5.62 -1.31
CA ALA A 84 -6.38 -6.90 -0.61
C ALA A 84 -7.77 -7.53 -0.81
N GLN A 85 -8.83 -6.73 -0.69
CA GLN A 85 -10.20 -7.19 -0.88
C GLN A 85 -10.45 -7.67 -2.32
N ALA A 86 -9.96 -6.94 -3.32
CA ALA A 86 -10.07 -7.31 -4.72
C ALA A 86 -9.32 -8.62 -5.03
N ILE A 87 -8.10 -8.78 -4.50
CA ILE A 87 -7.32 -10.02 -4.62
C ILE A 87 -8.07 -11.19 -3.97
N ALA A 88 -8.63 -11.00 -2.77
CA ALA A 88 -9.39 -12.03 -2.08
C ALA A 88 -10.67 -12.44 -2.81
N SER A 89 -11.44 -11.47 -3.35
CA SER A 89 -12.65 -11.74 -4.14
C SER A 89 -12.32 -12.56 -5.38
N THR A 90 -11.32 -12.12 -6.14
CA THR A 90 -10.90 -12.80 -7.38
C THR A 90 -10.50 -14.25 -7.11
N ARG A 91 -9.85 -14.50 -5.97
CA ARG A 91 -9.46 -15.84 -5.55
C ARG A 91 -10.65 -16.73 -5.19
N ASN A 92 -11.60 -16.21 -4.43
CA ASN A 92 -12.82 -16.94 -4.08
C ASN A 92 -13.63 -17.29 -5.33
N GLU A 93 -13.71 -16.37 -6.30
CA GLU A 93 -14.33 -16.65 -7.61
C GLU A 93 -13.61 -17.79 -8.33
N ILE A 94 -12.28 -17.78 -8.37
CA ILE A 94 -11.47 -18.85 -8.99
C ILE A 94 -11.65 -20.19 -8.25
N GLY A 95 -11.67 -20.20 -6.92
CA GLY A 95 -11.95 -21.38 -6.11
C GLY A 95 -13.33 -21.99 -6.38
N SER A 96 -14.33 -21.13 -6.53
CA SER A 96 -15.72 -21.56 -6.79
C SER A 96 -15.89 -22.29 -8.13
N ILE A 97 -15.08 -21.95 -9.15
CA ILE A 97 -15.09 -22.64 -10.45
C ILE A 97 -14.71 -24.12 -10.31
N ARG A 98 -13.90 -24.48 -9.29
CA ARG A 98 -13.47 -25.86 -9.07
C ARG A 98 -14.42 -26.68 -8.20
N ALA A 99 -15.17 -26.04 -7.30
CA ALA A 99 -16.15 -26.74 -6.46
C ALA A 99 -17.26 -27.43 -7.27
N ASP A 100 -17.52 -26.95 -8.50
CA ASP A 100 -18.44 -27.60 -9.44
C ASP A 100 -17.87 -28.88 -10.09
N ILE A 101 -16.56 -29.15 -9.98
CA ILE A 101 -15.86 -30.27 -10.62
C ILE A 101 -15.48 -31.37 -9.62
N GLU A 102 -15.22 -31.06 -8.34
CA GLU A 102 -14.92 -32.04 -7.29
C GLU A 102 -15.65 -31.67 -5.98
N GLN A 103 -16.63 -32.49 -5.56
CA GLN A 103 -17.52 -32.24 -4.41
C GLN A 103 -16.86 -32.33 -3.01
N GLU A 104 -15.53 -32.40 -2.91
CA GLU A 104 -14.89 -32.79 -1.65
C GLU A 104 -13.54 -32.09 -1.44
N ILE A 105 -13.52 -30.75 -1.30
CA ILE A 105 -12.30 -30.06 -0.85
C ILE A 105 -12.60 -29.12 0.32
N GLN A 106 -11.85 -29.37 1.38
CA GLN A 106 -11.78 -28.68 2.66
C GLN A 106 -11.46 -27.19 2.46
N PRO A 107 -11.88 -26.27 3.36
CA PRO A 107 -11.59 -24.84 3.22
C PRO A 107 -10.08 -24.60 3.37
N THR A 108 -9.38 -24.61 2.25
CA THR A 108 -7.98 -24.19 2.18
C THR A 108 -7.95 -22.69 1.90
N THR A 109 -6.95 -21.99 2.42
CA THR A 109 -6.72 -20.58 2.07
C THR A 109 -6.62 -20.47 0.55
N ALA A 110 -7.32 -19.52 -0.06
CA ALA A 110 -7.41 -19.38 -1.51
C ALA A 110 -6.04 -19.21 -2.23
N SER A 111 -4.96 -18.95 -1.48
CA SER A 111 -3.56 -19.16 -1.90
C SER A 111 -3.29 -20.54 -2.47
N CYS A 112 -3.69 -21.57 -1.73
CA CYS A 112 -3.48 -22.96 -2.11
C CYS A 112 -4.33 -23.37 -3.32
N GLU A 113 -5.44 -22.68 -3.59
CA GLU A 113 -6.34 -23.03 -4.69
C GLU A 113 -5.72 -22.69 -6.06
N LEU A 114 -5.07 -21.53 -6.19
CA LEU A 114 -4.36 -21.15 -7.42
C LEU A 114 -3.19 -22.08 -7.72
N ASP A 115 -2.39 -22.40 -6.71
CA ASP A 115 -1.30 -23.38 -6.84
C ASP A 115 -1.84 -24.76 -7.25
N SER A 116 -2.99 -25.16 -6.69
CA SER A 116 -3.60 -26.43 -7.03
C SER A 116 -4.15 -26.46 -8.45
N ILE A 117 -4.60 -25.33 -9.01
CA ILE A 117 -5.00 -25.25 -10.42
C ILE A 117 -3.80 -25.45 -11.33
N VAL A 118 -2.67 -24.79 -11.06
CA VAL A 118 -1.45 -24.99 -11.87
C VAL A 118 -1.01 -26.45 -11.80
N SER A 119 -0.95 -27.02 -10.60
CA SER A 119 -0.57 -28.43 -10.41
C SER A 119 -1.54 -29.41 -11.11
N ALA A 120 -2.85 -29.18 -11.03
CA ALA A 120 -3.84 -30.00 -11.74
C ALA A 120 -3.68 -29.89 -13.26
N THR A 121 -3.36 -28.69 -13.76
CA THR A 121 -3.16 -28.43 -15.19
C THR A 121 -1.86 -29.09 -15.70
N GLU A 122 -0.78 -29.05 -14.92
CA GLU A 122 0.47 -29.77 -15.21
C GLU A 122 0.23 -31.28 -15.27
N LYS A 123 -0.48 -31.83 -14.27
CA LYS A 123 -0.83 -33.25 -14.24
C LYS A 123 -1.64 -33.68 -15.45
N ALA A 124 -2.68 -32.93 -15.80
CA ALA A 124 -3.49 -33.20 -16.99
C ALA A 124 -2.64 -33.15 -18.28
N THR A 125 -1.66 -32.25 -18.35
CA THR A 125 -0.72 -32.19 -19.48
C THR A 125 0.13 -33.45 -19.58
N SER A 126 0.67 -33.93 -18.45
CA SER A 126 1.42 -35.19 -18.40
C SER A 126 0.57 -36.39 -18.85
N GLU A 127 -0.69 -36.48 -18.41
CA GLU A 127 -1.62 -37.54 -18.82
C GLU A 127 -1.93 -37.47 -20.33
N ILE A 128 -2.07 -36.28 -20.91
CA ILE A 128 -2.27 -36.09 -22.36
C ILE A 128 -1.03 -36.54 -23.16
N LEU A 129 0.17 -36.19 -22.69
CA LEU A 129 1.42 -36.58 -23.33
C LEU A 129 1.63 -38.10 -23.30
N GLU A 130 1.32 -38.74 -22.17
CA GLU A 130 1.37 -40.20 -22.03
C GLU A 130 0.36 -40.90 -22.95
N ALA A 131 -0.86 -40.35 -23.08
CA ALA A 131 -1.84 -40.87 -24.02
C ALA A 131 -1.37 -40.76 -25.49
N ALA A 132 -0.70 -39.66 -25.85
CA ALA A 132 -0.10 -39.50 -27.18
C ALA A 132 1.02 -40.52 -27.44
N GLU A 133 1.83 -40.83 -26.43
CA GLU A 133 2.87 -41.87 -26.51
C GLU A 133 2.25 -43.25 -26.75
N GLN A 134 1.20 -43.60 -26.00
CA GLN A 134 0.48 -44.87 -26.19
C GLN A 134 -0.17 -44.99 -27.58
N VAL A 135 -0.65 -43.87 -28.14
CA VAL A 135 -1.16 -43.83 -29.52
C VAL A 135 -0.06 -44.17 -30.53
N GLN A 136 1.15 -43.64 -30.35
CA GLN A 136 2.28 -43.96 -31.24
C GLN A 136 2.75 -45.41 -31.07
N GLU A 137 2.80 -45.93 -29.84
CA GLU A 137 3.14 -47.34 -29.60
C GLU A 137 2.14 -48.29 -30.28
N THR A 138 0.85 -47.93 -30.23
CA THR A 138 -0.21 -48.66 -30.93
C THR A 138 -0.02 -48.58 -32.45
N ALA A 139 0.24 -47.39 -32.99
CA ALA A 139 0.49 -47.20 -34.42
C ALA A 139 1.72 -47.98 -34.90
N TRP A 140 2.78 -48.02 -34.10
CA TRP A 140 3.99 -48.81 -34.38
C TRP A 140 3.68 -50.31 -34.42
N THR A 141 2.94 -50.82 -33.43
CA THR A 141 2.51 -52.23 -33.38
C THR A 141 1.64 -52.61 -34.58
N MET A 142 0.72 -51.73 -34.99
CA MET A 142 -0.10 -51.93 -36.19
C MET A 142 0.76 -52.01 -37.46
N ARG A 143 1.79 -51.17 -37.56
CA ARG A 143 2.72 -51.17 -38.69
C ARG A 143 3.55 -52.45 -38.76
N GLU A 144 4.01 -52.97 -37.62
CA GLU A 144 4.73 -54.27 -37.59
C GLU A 144 3.86 -55.44 -38.06
N GLN A 145 2.54 -55.32 -37.94
CA GLN A 145 1.57 -56.31 -38.40
C GLN A 145 1.13 -56.09 -39.85
N ASP A 146 1.76 -55.16 -40.60
CA ASP A 146 1.37 -54.73 -41.95
C ASP A 146 -0.08 -54.23 -42.03
N ILE A 147 -0.62 -53.67 -40.93
CA ILE A 147 -1.99 -53.13 -40.87
C ILE A 147 -1.97 -51.65 -41.24
N ASP A 148 -2.57 -51.34 -42.40
CA ASP A 148 -2.93 -49.99 -42.87
C ASP A 148 -1.90 -48.90 -42.55
N GLU A 149 -0.86 -48.86 -43.38
CA GLU A 149 0.27 -47.92 -43.26
C GLU A 149 -0.18 -46.45 -43.26
N GLN A 150 -1.21 -46.09 -44.04
CA GLN A 150 -1.74 -44.72 -44.07
C GLN A 150 -2.43 -44.33 -42.76
N ALA A 151 -3.10 -45.27 -42.10
CA ALA A 151 -3.67 -45.01 -40.77
C ALA A 151 -2.56 -44.80 -39.73
N CYS A 152 -1.49 -45.60 -39.79
CA CYS A 152 -0.36 -45.47 -38.88
C CYS A 152 0.36 -44.11 -39.02
N GLU A 153 0.61 -43.65 -40.26
CA GLU A 153 1.19 -42.32 -40.50
C GLU A 153 0.31 -41.18 -39.95
N LYS A 154 -1.01 -41.30 -40.08
CA LYS A 154 -1.94 -40.31 -39.53
C LYS A 154 -1.91 -40.27 -38.00
N LEU A 155 -1.81 -41.43 -37.34
CA LEU A 155 -1.71 -41.49 -35.88
C LEU A 155 -0.41 -40.83 -35.39
N ASP A 156 0.72 -41.08 -36.06
CA ASP A 156 2.01 -40.43 -35.75
C ASP A 156 1.94 -38.91 -35.93
N ALA A 157 1.31 -38.44 -37.00
CA ALA A 157 1.13 -37.01 -37.24
C ALA A 157 0.27 -36.36 -36.14
N LEU A 158 -0.84 -37.00 -35.76
CA LEU A 158 -1.71 -36.51 -34.68
C LEU A 158 -0.99 -36.48 -33.32
N ALA A 159 -0.19 -37.50 -32.99
CA ALA A 159 0.61 -37.50 -31.77
C ALA A 159 1.65 -36.36 -31.77
N THR A 160 2.28 -36.12 -32.92
CA THR A 160 3.23 -35.00 -33.09
C THR A 160 2.56 -33.63 -32.91
N ASP A 161 1.34 -33.46 -33.43
CA ASP A 161 0.54 -32.26 -33.23
C ASP A 161 0.19 -32.07 -31.74
N ILE A 162 -0.16 -33.15 -31.02
CA ILE A 162 -0.41 -33.11 -29.57
C ILE A 162 0.84 -32.66 -28.81
N TYR A 163 2.01 -33.26 -29.08
CA TYR A 163 3.27 -32.83 -28.44
C TYR A 163 3.56 -31.34 -28.65
N THR A 164 3.33 -30.87 -29.87
CA THR A 164 3.54 -29.46 -30.23
C THR A 164 2.56 -28.56 -29.48
N ALA A 165 1.29 -28.94 -29.40
CA ALA A 165 0.27 -28.19 -28.66
C ALA A 165 0.59 -28.13 -27.16
N CYS A 166 0.96 -29.25 -26.55
CA CYS A 166 1.35 -29.32 -25.13
C CYS A 166 2.64 -28.54 -24.84
N SER A 167 3.58 -28.46 -25.79
CA SER A 167 4.77 -27.60 -25.65
C SER A 167 4.41 -26.11 -25.49
N PHE A 168 3.40 -25.61 -26.22
CA PHE A 168 2.90 -24.24 -26.03
C PHE A 168 2.14 -24.06 -24.71
N GLN A 169 1.47 -25.12 -24.24
CA GLN A 169 0.81 -25.12 -22.93
C GLN A 169 1.83 -25.01 -21.80
N ASP A 170 2.98 -25.70 -21.87
CA ASP A 170 4.04 -25.61 -20.85
C ASP A 170 4.52 -24.16 -20.65
N LEU A 171 4.75 -23.42 -21.74
CA LEU A 171 5.12 -22.01 -21.67
C LEU A 171 4.02 -21.15 -21.00
N THR A 172 2.74 -21.51 -21.22
CA THR A 172 1.61 -20.82 -20.60
C THR A 172 1.51 -21.16 -19.10
N GLY A 173 1.72 -22.42 -18.72
CA GLY A 173 1.80 -22.86 -17.32
C GLY A 173 2.87 -22.12 -16.54
N GLN A 174 4.09 -22.03 -17.09
CA GLN A 174 5.20 -21.28 -16.49
C GLN A 174 4.90 -19.77 -16.31
N ARG A 175 4.18 -19.16 -17.26
CA ARG A 175 3.78 -17.75 -17.15
C ARG A 175 2.74 -17.56 -16.05
N THR A 176 1.75 -18.46 -15.97
CA THR A 176 0.73 -18.44 -14.92
C THR A 176 1.33 -18.63 -13.54
N ASP A 177 2.25 -19.59 -13.37
CA ASP A 177 3.00 -19.79 -12.12
C ASP A 177 3.75 -18.51 -11.68
N LYS A 178 4.40 -17.81 -12.61
CA LYS A 178 5.04 -16.51 -12.31
C LYS A 178 4.04 -15.45 -11.85
N VAL A 179 2.88 -15.36 -12.49
CA VAL A 179 1.81 -14.42 -12.09
C VAL A 179 1.31 -14.75 -10.68
N ILE A 180 1.07 -16.01 -10.38
CA ILE A 180 0.62 -16.47 -9.07
C ILE A 180 1.66 -16.11 -8.00
N LYS A 181 2.95 -16.35 -8.25
CA LYS A 181 4.05 -15.95 -7.34
C LYS A 181 4.05 -14.44 -7.04
N VAL A 182 3.80 -13.61 -8.05
CA VAL A 182 3.69 -12.15 -7.85
C VAL A 182 2.47 -11.80 -7.00
N LEU A 183 1.32 -12.46 -7.22
CA LEU A 183 0.13 -12.25 -6.40
C LEU A 183 0.36 -12.63 -4.92
N HIS A 184 1.03 -13.77 -4.65
CA HIS A 184 1.41 -14.14 -3.29
C HIS A 184 2.35 -13.12 -2.65
N TYR A 185 3.33 -12.63 -3.40
CA TYR A 185 4.25 -11.61 -2.90
C TYR A 185 3.52 -10.32 -2.53
N LEU A 186 2.59 -9.86 -3.38
CA LEU A 186 1.78 -8.68 -3.10
C LEU A 186 0.89 -8.89 -1.87
N GLU A 187 0.22 -10.03 -1.78
CA GLU A 187 -0.61 -10.39 -0.63
C GLU A 187 0.20 -10.40 0.68
N GLU A 188 1.35 -11.07 0.69
CA GLU A 188 2.23 -11.11 1.87
C GLU A 188 2.65 -9.69 2.28
N ARG A 189 2.98 -8.83 1.30
CA ARG A 189 3.40 -7.47 1.57
C ARG A 189 2.26 -6.60 2.09
N ILE A 190 1.07 -6.71 1.51
CA ILE A 190 -0.13 -6.02 1.97
C ILE A 190 -0.49 -6.47 3.39
N ASN A 191 -0.48 -7.77 3.66
CA ASN A 191 -0.75 -8.32 5.00
C ASN A 191 0.26 -7.83 6.03
N LYS A 192 1.56 -7.79 5.70
CA LYS A 192 2.59 -7.21 6.58
C LYS A 192 2.34 -5.72 6.85
N MET A 193 1.98 -4.94 5.84
CA MET A 193 1.66 -3.51 6.02
C MET A 193 0.40 -3.31 6.87
N ALA A 194 -0.64 -4.11 6.63
CA ALA A 194 -1.85 -4.11 7.43
C ALA A 194 -1.59 -4.48 8.91
N GLN A 195 -0.71 -5.44 9.18
CA GLN A 195 -0.31 -5.79 10.55
C GLN A 195 0.46 -4.67 11.26
N ILE A 196 1.39 -4.00 10.57
CA ILE A 196 2.14 -2.87 11.13
C ILE A 196 1.20 -1.72 11.51
N TRP A 197 0.25 -1.38 10.64
CA TRP A 197 -0.75 -0.35 10.93
C TRP A 197 -1.79 -0.79 11.96
N GLY A 198 -2.17 -2.06 11.93
CA GLY A 198 -3.01 -2.67 12.96
C GLY A 198 -2.36 -2.55 14.34
N ALA A 199 -1.08 -2.85 14.48
CA ALA A 199 -0.34 -2.72 15.74
C ALA A 199 -0.25 -1.27 16.25
N GLN A 200 -0.24 -0.27 15.36
CA GLN A 200 -0.28 1.15 15.73
C GLN A 200 -1.64 1.58 16.33
N SER A 201 -2.74 0.97 15.89
CA SER A 201 -4.09 1.28 16.40
C SER A 201 -4.37 0.79 17.84
N TRP A 202 -3.49 -0.03 18.44
CA TRP A 202 -3.65 -0.54 19.81
C TRP A 202 -2.89 0.24 20.88
N HIS A 203 -2.05 1.23 20.53
CA HIS A 203 -1.29 2.00 21.52
C HIS A 203 -1.90 3.36 21.91
N GLU A 204 -2.94 3.84 21.23
CA GLU A 204 -3.66 5.05 21.65
C GLU A 204 -4.83 4.76 22.63
N GLY A 205 -5.24 3.50 22.78
CA GLY A 205 -6.32 3.09 23.68
C GLY A 205 -5.92 2.79 25.13
N GLN A 206 -4.63 2.83 25.48
CA GLN A 206 -4.13 2.39 26.80
C GLN A 206 -3.46 3.48 27.65
N ILE A 207 -3.49 4.75 27.20
CA ILE A 207 -2.99 5.89 27.99
C ILE A 207 -4.13 6.67 28.67
N ILE A 208 -5.39 6.30 28.45
CA ILE A 208 -6.54 6.88 29.16
C ILE A 208 -7.34 5.77 29.86
N SER A 209 -6.79 5.26 30.97
CA SER A 209 -7.57 4.65 32.06
C SER A 209 -6.84 4.82 33.38
#